data_AF-A0A0B7AE20-F1
#
_entry.id   AF-A0A0B7AE20-F1
#
_cell.length_a   1.000
_cell.length_b   1.000
_cell.length_c   1.000
_cell.angle_alpha   90.00
_cell.angle_beta   90.00
_cell.angle_gamma   90.00
#
_symmetry.space_group_name_H-M   'P 1'
#
loop_
_entity.id
_entity.type
_entity.pdbx_description
1 polymer ?
#
loop_
_entity_poly.entity_id
_entity_poly.type
_entity_poly.pdbx_seq_one_letter_code
_entity_poly.pdbx_strand_id
1 'polypeptide(L)'
;MRIGPEPTTDRFIAIMGGETESVIPGNALVVDPKKQFKPLTKFGNAFLNRFQCSQMKNPVLDSITIVDTPGILSGEKQRVDRGYDFAGVLEWLAEHVDRIILLFDAHKLDISDEFRRAIEAIKGHDDKIRIVLNKSDMINHQQLMRVYGALMWSLGKVLNTPEVARVYIGSFWDQPLQFDMNRRLFELEEQDLFKDLQMLPRNAALRKLNDLIKRARLAKVHAYIIAQLKKEMPAVFGKDSKKKELISRLPDMFAQLQREHQISPGDFPNCKHMQEQLQHQDFTKFNLLKPKLLETVDAMLATDIARLMQMIPAEERESVQKNEANGNIHGGAFEGYTESPFGVGRGEGADAGRGEHEWVVEAGKYEYDDSFAKLNPVNGKISGAAAKSEMVKSKLPNTVLSKVWKLADVDRDGMLDAEEWALANHLIKIKIEGHDLPNTLPEHLIPPSKREGTSELAS
;
A
#
# COMPACT_ATOMS: atom_id res chain seq x y z
N MET A 1 2.55 0.78 -22.63
CA MET A 1 3.92 0.56 -22.11
C MET A 1 4.62 -0.48 -22.96
N ARG A 2 5.94 -0.40 -23.15
CA ARG A 2 6.73 -1.51 -23.68
C ARG A 2 7.48 -2.15 -22.52
N ILE A 3 7.33 -3.46 -22.35
CA ILE A 3 8.04 -4.23 -21.33
C ILE A 3 9.26 -4.87 -22.00
N GLY A 4 10.45 -4.73 -21.42
CA GLY A 4 11.65 -5.39 -21.93
C GLY A 4 12.76 -5.56 -20.87
N PRO A 5 13.74 -6.45 -21.14
CA PRO A 5 14.83 -6.78 -20.21
C PRO A 5 15.92 -5.69 -20.11
N GLU A 6 15.98 -4.79 -21.09
CA GLU A 6 16.81 -3.57 -21.07
C GLU A 6 15.96 -2.37 -20.60
N PRO A 7 16.56 -1.28 -20.06
CA PRO A 7 15.81 -0.10 -19.61
C PRO A 7 14.93 0.44 -20.74
N THR A 8 13.67 0.04 -20.72
CA THR A 8 12.72 0.18 -21.84
C THR A 8 11.88 1.45 -21.70
N THR A 9 11.81 2.00 -20.49
CA THR A 9 11.11 3.25 -20.17
C THR A 9 12.11 4.30 -19.71
N ASP A 10 12.40 5.28 -20.57
CA ASP A 10 13.23 6.45 -20.27
C ASP A 10 12.40 7.71 -19.97
N ARG A 11 11.10 7.54 -19.74
CA ARG A 11 10.08 8.59 -19.63
C ARG A 11 9.22 8.46 -18.38
N PHE A 12 8.73 9.60 -17.89
CA PHE A 12 7.62 9.65 -16.96
C PHE A 12 6.31 9.49 -17.75
N ILE A 13 5.43 8.61 -17.26
CA ILE A 13 4.14 8.32 -17.90
C ILE A 13 3.03 8.47 -16.87
N ALA A 14 2.19 9.50 -17.02
CA ALA A 14 0.97 9.65 -16.26
C ALA A 14 -0.15 8.82 -16.92
N ILE A 15 -0.51 7.70 -16.31
CA ILE A 15 -1.59 6.79 -16.74
C ILE A 15 -2.89 7.25 -16.08
N MET A 16 -3.82 7.76 -16.90
CA MET A 16 -5.06 8.40 -16.43
C MET A 16 -6.29 7.82 -17.11
N GLY A 17 -7.46 7.98 -16.47
CA GLY A 17 -8.73 7.69 -17.11
C GLY A 17 -8.97 8.59 -18.33
N GLY A 18 -9.62 8.03 -19.34
CA GLY A 18 -10.11 8.76 -20.50
C GLY A 18 -11.04 7.90 -21.36
N GLU A 19 -11.95 8.55 -22.09
CA GLU A 19 -12.93 7.86 -22.93
C GLU A 19 -12.31 7.06 -24.08
N THR A 20 -11.16 7.52 -24.58
CA THR A 20 -10.46 6.94 -25.72
C THR A 20 -8.99 6.71 -25.41
N GLU A 21 -8.45 5.60 -25.89
CA GLU A 21 -7.02 5.33 -25.84
C GLU A 21 -6.24 6.43 -26.58
N SER A 22 -5.37 7.13 -25.86
CA SER A 22 -4.60 8.23 -26.43
C SER A 22 -3.32 8.50 -25.65
N VAL A 23 -2.34 9.11 -26.32
CA VAL A 23 -1.07 9.54 -25.70
C VAL A 23 -0.88 11.03 -25.96
N ILE A 24 -0.72 11.79 -24.88
CA ILE A 24 -0.52 13.23 -24.91
C ILE A 24 0.94 13.53 -24.54
N PRO A 25 1.74 14.15 -25.43
CA PRO A 25 3.11 14.54 -25.12
C PRO A 25 3.19 15.60 -24.01
N GLY A 26 4.27 15.59 -23.22
CA GLY A 26 4.45 16.48 -22.06
C GLY A 26 4.32 17.97 -22.38
N ASN A 27 4.84 18.42 -23.52
CA ASN A 27 4.72 19.81 -23.97
C ASN A 27 3.25 20.25 -24.15
N ALA A 28 2.38 19.36 -24.63
CA ALA A 28 0.95 19.63 -24.77
C ALA A 28 0.22 19.46 -23.42
N LEU A 29 0.69 18.53 -22.58
CA LEU A 29 0.07 18.21 -21.31
C LEU A 29 0.19 19.35 -20.28
N VAL A 30 1.31 20.08 -20.26
CA VAL A 30 1.53 21.18 -19.30
C VAL A 30 0.76 22.46 -19.64
N VAL A 31 0.23 22.59 -20.85
CA VAL A 31 -0.59 23.73 -21.26
C VAL A 31 -2.09 23.48 -21.10
N ASP A 32 -2.51 22.23 -20.84
CA ASP A 32 -3.92 21.89 -20.63
C ASP A 32 -4.41 22.40 -19.27
N PRO A 33 -5.36 23.36 -19.21
CA PRO A 33 -5.88 23.90 -17.96
C PRO A 33 -6.70 22.88 -17.16
N LYS A 34 -7.14 21.77 -17.77
CA LYS A 34 -7.88 20.70 -17.09
C LYS A 34 -6.95 19.71 -16.39
N LYS A 35 -5.63 19.84 -16.56
CA LYS A 35 -4.64 18.91 -16.02
C LYS A 35 -3.74 19.61 -14.99
N GLN A 36 -3.26 18.83 -14.01
CA GLN A 36 -2.51 19.36 -12.87
C GLN A 36 -1.00 19.49 -13.13
N PHE A 37 -0.57 19.35 -14.40
CA PHE A 37 0.84 19.22 -14.74
C PHE A 37 1.53 20.53 -15.14
N LYS A 38 0.80 21.65 -15.24
CA LYS A 38 1.38 22.96 -15.59
C LYS A 38 2.64 23.34 -14.81
N PRO A 39 2.75 23.10 -13.47
CA PRO A 39 3.95 23.42 -12.71
C PRO A 39 5.22 22.69 -13.19
N LEU A 40 5.08 21.53 -13.85
CA LEU A 40 6.20 20.76 -14.39
C LEU A 40 6.95 21.47 -15.52
N THR A 41 6.39 22.55 -16.09
CA THR A 41 7.07 23.41 -17.06
C THR A 41 8.42 23.93 -16.55
N LYS A 42 8.57 24.08 -15.22
CA LYS A 42 9.82 24.54 -14.58
C LYS A 42 11.03 23.65 -14.85
N PHE A 43 10.82 22.37 -15.17
CA PHE A 43 11.90 21.40 -15.45
C PHE A 43 12.39 21.46 -16.91
N GLY A 44 11.77 22.30 -17.75
CA GLY A 44 12.23 22.61 -19.10
C GLY A 44 11.97 21.52 -20.14
N ASN A 45 12.32 21.84 -21.39
CA ASN A 45 11.99 21.00 -22.55
C ASN A 45 12.61 19.61 -22.52
N ALA A 46 13.81 19.46 -21.93
CA ALA A 46 14.47 18.16 -21.83
C ALA A 46 13.64 17.15 -21.01
N PHE A 47 13.03 17.61 -19.91
CA PHE A 47 12.08 16.82 -19.13
C PHE A 47 10.77 16.60 -19.90
N LEU A 48 10.18 17.66 -20.46
CA LEU A 48 8.86 17.56 -21.12
C LEU A 48 8.85 16.63 -22.33
N ASN A 49 9.97 16.48 -23.03
CA ASN A 49 10.13 15.50 -24.12
C ASN A 49 10.16 14.04 -23.60
N ARG A 50 10.45 13.85 -22.31
CA ARG A 50 10.46 12.57 -21.60
C ARG A 50 9.29 12.46 -20.61
N PHE A 51 8.26 13.27 -20.79
CA PHE A 51 7.03 13.20 -20.02
C PHE A 51 5.86 13.02 -20.98
N GLN A 52 4.90 12.17 -20.61
CA GLN A 52 3.69 11.97 -21.40
C GLN A 52 2.53 11.54 -20.49
N CYS A 53 1.31 11.72 -20.98
CA CYS A 53 0.12 11.13 -20.39
C CYS A 53 -0.43 10.04 -21.32
N SER A 54 -0.70 8.87 -20.80
CA SER A 54 -1.43 7.80 -21.48
C SER A 54 -2.83 7.76 -20.91
N GLN A 55 -3.84 7.92 -21.74
CA GLN A 55 -5.24 7.81 -21.33
C GLN A 55 -5.86 6.54 -21.89
N MET A 56 -6.70 5.88 -21.10
CA MET A 56 -7.49 4.73 -21.53
C MET A 56 -8.73 4.60 -20.65
N LYS A 57 -9.74 3.89 -21.16
CA LYS A 57 -10.94 3.56 -20.39
C LYS A 57 -10.64 2.36 -19.51
N ASN A 58 -10.58 2.57 -18.20
CA ASN A 58 -10.32 1.51 -17.23
C ASN A 58 -10.92 1.91 -15.87
N PRO A 59 -11.74 1.04 -15.23
CA PRO A 59 -12.40 1.37 -13.96
C PRO A 59 -11.45 1.74 -12.81
N VAL A 60 -10.24 1.16 -12.80
CA VAL A 60 -9.20 1.53 -11.82
C VAL A 60 -8.79 2.99 -12.01
N LEU A 61 -8.67 3.42 -13.27
CA LEU A 61 -8.23 4.77 -13.63
C LEU A 61 -9.31 5.84 -13.48
N ASP A 62 -10.56 5.43 -13.26
CA ASP A 62 -11.65 6.33 -12.85
C ASP A 62 -11.47 6.77 -11.38
N SER A 63 -10.80 5.93 -10.59
CA SER A 63 -10.58 6.17 -9.15
C SER A 63 -9.20 6.75 -8.83
N ILE A 64 -8.16 6.37 -9.60
CA ILE A 64 -6.77 6.78 -9.35
C ILE A 64 -6.02 7.10 -10.64
N THR A 65 -4.95 7.89 -10.51
CA THR A 65 -3.96 8.11 -11.57
C THR A 65 -2.65 7.45 -11.15
N ILE A 66 -2.03 6.70 -12.05
CA ILE A 66 -0.73 6.05 -11.79
C ILE A 66 0.35 6.82 -12.54
N VAL A 67 1.44 7.16 -11.87
CA VAL A 67 2.61 7.77 -12.51
C VAL A 67 3.72 6.74 -12.54
N ASP A 68 4.02 6.23 -13.73
CA ASP A 68 5.20 5.41 -13.97
C ASP A 68 6.42 6.31 -14.16
N THR A 69 7.55 5.92 -13.58
CA THR A 69 8.78 6.71 -13.58
C THR A 69 9.88 5.97 -14.33
N PRO A 70 10.83 6.67 -14.97
CA PRO A 70 11.99 6.03 -15.56
C PRO A 70 12.73 5.17 -14.54
N GLY A 71 13.25 4.02 -14.96
CA GLY A 71 14.07 3.17 -14.11
C GLY A 71 15.24 3.95 -13.50
N ILE A 72 15.49 3.73 -12.20
CA ILE A 72 16.66 4.28 -11.51
C ILE A 72 17.88 3.48 -11.98
N LEU A 73 18.88 4.19 -12.50
CA LEU A 73 20.03 3.54 -13.10
C LEU A 73 20.93 2.98 -11.99
N SER A 74 21.54 1.83 -12.26
CA SER A 74 22.53 1.20 -11.38
C SER A 74 23.91 1.23 -12.01
N GLY A 75 24.92 1.56 -11.19
CA GLY A 75 26.34 1.50 -11.56
C GLY A 75 26.96 2.79 -12.11
N GLU A 76 28.29 2.88 -12.02
CA GLU A 76 29.08 4.07 -12.38
C GLU A 76 29.12 4.39 -13.89
N LYS A 77 28.78 3.44 -14.76
CA LYS A 77 28.82 3.61 -16.23
C LYS A 77 27.61 4.34 -16.81
N GLN A 78 26.59 4.62 -15.99
CA GLN A 78 25.38 5.32 -16.40
C GLN A 78 25.24 6.70 -15.70
N ARG A 79 26.37 7.35 -15.39
CA ARG A 79 26.42 8.79 -15.02
C ARG A 79 26.10 9.73 -16.21
N VAL A 80 25.28 9.28 -17.16
CA VAL A 80 24.84 10.13 -18.26
C VAL A 80 23.76 11.04 -17.68
N ASP A 81 24.07 12.33 -17.59
CA ASP A 81 23.12 13.35 -17.18
C ASP A 81 21.81 13.18 -17.97
N ARG A 82 20.69 12.99 -17.27
CA ARG A 82 19.36 12.80 -17.88
C ARG A 82 18.93 14.05 -18.67
N GLY A 83 19.64 15.16 -18.50
CA GLY A 83 19.38 16.44 -19.14
C GLY A 83 18.30 17.25 -18.42
N TYR A 84 17.86 16.77 -17.25
CA TYR A 84 16.89 17.43 -16.38
C TYR A 84 17.12 16.99 -14.93
N ASP A 85 16.64 17.80 -13.99
CA ASP A 85 16.72 17.52 -12.56
C ASP A 85 15.74 16.42 -12.14
N PHE A 86 16.20 15.16 -12.20
CA PHE A 86 15.40 14.00 -11.83
C PHE A 86 14.99 14.00 -10.35
N ALA A 87 15.88 14.41 -9.45
CA ALA A 87 15.59 14.47 -8.02
C ALA A 87 14.51 15.51 -7.72
N GLY A 88 14.60 16.71 -8.33
CA GLY A 88 13.58 17.74 -8.19
C GLY A 88 12.21 17.34 -8.76
N VAL A 89 12.17 16.53 -9.82
CA VAL A 89 10.91 15.97 -10.34
C VAL A 89 10.30 14.98 -9.33
N LEU A 90 11.11 14.09 -8.73
CA LEU A 90 10.64 13.15 -7.72
C LEU A 90 10.14 13.86 -6.45
N GLU A 91 10.84 14.89 -6.00
CA GLU A 91 10.43 15.75 -4.88
C GLU A 91 9.06 16.38 -5.19
N TRP A 92 8.90 16.98 -6.37
CA TRP A 92 7.61 17.54 -6.79
C TRP A 92 6.50 16.50 -6.83
N LEU A 93 6.78 15.28 -7.33
CA LEU A 93 5.80 14.20 -7.30
C LEU A 93 5.45 13.81 -5.86
N ALA A 94 6.42 13.63 -4.96
CA ALA A 94 6.18 13.25 -3.57
C ALA A 94 5.27 14.24 -2.82
N GLU A 95 5.39 15.54 -3.13
CA GLU A 95 4.50 16.57 -2.61
C GLU A 95 3.05 16.40 -3.08
N HIS A 96 2.82 15.89 -4.29
CA HIS A 96 1.50 15.89 -4.96
C HIS A 96 0.83 14.52 -5.03
N VAL A 97 1.56 13.42 -4.81
CA VAL A 97 1.01 12.06 -4.85
C VAL A 97 0.44 11.64 -3.50
N ASP A 98 -0.49 10.70 -3.58
CA ASP A 98 -1.13 10.06 -2.45
C ASP A 98 -0.28 8.93 -1.84
N ARG A 99 0.52 8.26 -2.68
CA ARG A 99 1.24 7.02 -2.36
C ARG A 99 2.47 6.90 -3.24
N ILE A 100 3.60 6.46 -2.67
CA ILE A 100 4.86 6.20 -3.38
C ILE A 100 5.18 4.73 -3.22
N ILE A 101 5.33 4.00 -4.34
CA ILE A 101 5.70 2.58 -4.34
C ILE A 101 7.16 2.47 -4.76
N LEU A 102 8.02 1.99 -3.85
CA LEU A 102 9.42 1.68 -4.13
C LEU A 102 9.54 0.18 -4.44
N LEU A 103 9.86 -0.15 -5.69
CA LEU A 103 10.01 -1.52 -6.17
C LEU A 103 11.47 -1.97 -6.11
N PHE A 104 11.70 -3.14 -5.52
CA PHE A 104 12.98 -3.84 -5.50
C PHE A 104 12.84 -5.21 -6.14
N ASP A 105 13.81 -5.61 -6.93
CA ASP A 105 13.86 -6.95 -7.52
C ASP A 105 14.62 -7.89 -6.57
N ALA A 106 13.96 -8.94 -6.08
CA ALA A 106 14.56 -9.89 -5.15
C ALA A 106 15.74 -10.66 -5.75
N HIS A 107 15.76 -10.84 -7.08
CA HIS A 107 16.84 -11.53 -7.79
C HIS A 107 18.06 -10.62 -8.01
N LYS A 108 17.87 -9.30 -8.11
CA LYS A 108 18.92 -8.31 -8.37
C LYS A 108 18.81 -7.12 -7.44
N LEU A 109 18.96 -7.37 -6.14
CA LEU A 109 18.92 -6.30 -5.15
C LEU A 109 20.16 -5.40 -5.30
N ASP A 110 19.95 -4.17 -5.77
CA ASP A 110 20.97 -3.14 -5.84
C ASP A 110 20.39 -1.80 -5.34
N ILE A 111 21.14 -1.14 -4.46
CA ILE A 111 20.79 0.17 -3.89
C ILE A 111 21.90 1.13 -4.33
N SER A 112 21.72 1.65 -5.54
CA SER A 112 22.68 2.56 -6.16
C SER A 112 22.70 3.94 -5.50
N ASP A 113 23.74 4.74 -5.76
CA ASP A 113 23.80 6.14 -5.31
C ASP A 113 22.68 7.00 -5.89
N GLU A 114 22.21 6.70 -7.11
CA GLU A 114 21.05 7.38 -7.68
C GLU A 114 19.76 7.01 -6.94
N PHE A 115 19.62 5.75 -6.53
CA PHE A 115 18.50 5.31 -5.71
C PHE A 115 18.50 5.96 -4.32
N ARG A 116 19.68 6.08 -3.69
CA ARG A 116 19.83 6.83 -2.44
C ARG A 116 19.38 8.28 -2.61
N ARG A 117 19.84 8.97 -3.68
CA ARG A 117 19.41 10.34 -3.98
C ARG A 117 17.91 10.46 -4.23
N ALA A 118 17.30 9.45 -4.87
CA ALA A 118 15.85 9.40 -5.07
C ALA A 118 15.09 9.28 -3.74
N ILE A 119 15.55 8.44 -2.80
CA ILE A 119 14.95 8.36 -1.45
C ILE A 119 15.15 9.68 -0.70
N GLU A 120 16.34 10.28 -0.79
CA GLU A 120 16.61 11.57 -0.16
C GLU A 120 15.70 12.69 -0.68
N ALA A 121 15.35 12.66 -1.98
CA ALA A 121 14.45 13.63 -2.61
C ALA A 121 12.98 13.51 -2.14
N ILE A 122 12.56 12.34 -1.65
CA ILE A 122 11.20 12.10 -1.14
C ILE A 122 11.12 12.11 0.39
N LYS A 123 12.20 12.51 1.07
CA LYS A 123 12.30 12.57 2.53
C LYS A 123 11.25 13.51 3.12
N GLY A 124 10.63 13.12 4.24
CA GLY A 124 9.55 13.89 4.88
C GLY A 124 8.15 13.51 4.37
N HIS A 125 8.10 12.61 3.38
CA HIS A 125 6.89 11.95 2.90
C HIS A 125 6.92 10.43 3.20
N ASP A 126 7.63 10.03 4.26
CA ASP A 126 7.84 8.64 4.65
C ASP A 126 6.51 7.88 4.87
N ASP A 127 5.47 8.58 5.35
CA ASP A 127 4.12 8.05 5.54
C ASP A 127 3.44 7.61 4.23
N LYS A 128 3.87 8.20 3.11
CA LYS A 128 3.38 7.88 1.76
C LYS A 128 4.10 6.67 1.16
N ILE A 129 5.22 6.23 1.71
CA ILE A 129 6.05 5.17 1.11
C ILE A 129 5.49 3.78 1.41
N ARG A 130 5.46 2.93 0.39
CA ARG A 130 5.27 1.48 0.47
C ARG A 130 6.39 0.80 -0.30
N ILE A 131 6.98 -0.22 0.29
CA ILE A 131 8.13 -0.90 -0.29
C ILE A 131 7.66 -2.26 -0.79
N VAL A 132 8.01 -2.61 -2.02
CA VAL A 132 7.61 -3.87 -2.63
C VAL A 132 8.87 -4.63 -3.06
N LEU A 133 9.08 -5.81 -2.47
CA LEU A 133 10.11 -6.76 -2.88
C LEU A 133 9.49 -7.69 -3.92
N ASN A 134 9.61 -7.31 -5.19
CA ASN A 134 9.03 -7.98 -6.33
C ASN A 134 9.91 -9.16 -6.80
N LYS A 135 9.32 -10.07 -7.60
CA LYS A 135 9.96 -11.29 -8.14
C LYS A 135 10.55 -12.19 -7.05
N SER A 136 9.91 -12.20 -5.89
CA SER A 136 10.34 -13.00 -4.73
C SER A 136 10.25 -14.50 -4.95
N ASP A 137 9.43 -14.93 -5.92
CA ASP A 137 9.31 -16.31 -6.37
C ASP A 137 10.49 -16.80 -7.23
N MET A 138 11.40 -15.92 -7.68
CA MET A 138 12.58 -16.28 -8.47
C MET A 138 13.74 -16.82 -7.61
N ILE A 139 13.60 -16.78 -6.29
CA ILE A 139 14.63 -17.21 -5.33
C ILE A 139 14.03 -18.13 -4.29
N ASN A 140 14.85 -19.03 -3.72
CA ASN A 140 14.37 -19.93 -2.69
C ASN A 140 14.15 -19.19 -1.35
N HIS A 141 13.45 -19.83 -0.40
CA HIS A 141 13.12 -19.23 0.89
C HIS A 141 14.33 -18.74 1.70
N GLN A 142 15.44 -19.50 1.72
CA GLN A 142 16.64 -19.07 2.45
C GLN A 142 17.27 -17.83 1.83
N GLN A 143 17.32 -17.76 0.50
CA GLN A 143 17.78 -16.58 -0.23
C GLN A 143 16.84 -15.40 0.00
N LEU A 144 15.53 -15.61 -0.03
CA LEU A 144 14.52 -14.59 0.23
C LEU A 144 14.72 -13.93 1.59
N MET A 145 14.93 -14.72 2.66
CA MET A 145 15.19 -14.18 4.00
C MET A 145 16.49 -13.36 4.06
N ARG A 146 17.53 -13.77 3.32
CA ARG A 146 18.80 -13.02 3.23
C ARG A 146 18.62 -11.69 2.49
N VAL A 147 17.92 -11.71 1.35
CA VAL A 147 17.64 -10.53 0.53
C VAL A 147 16.78 -9.54 1.30
N TYR A 148 15.73 -10.02 1.96
CA TYR A 148 14.87 -9.22 2.83
C TYR A 148 15.66 -8.55 3.96
N GLY A 149 16.51 -9.31 4.66
CA GLY A 149 17.37 -8.76 5.71
C GLY A 149 18.34 -7.69 5.19
N ALA A 150 18.96 -7.93 4.03
CA ALA A 150 19.86 -6.96 3.39
C ALA A 150 19.14 -5.68 2.95
N LEU A 151 17.92 -5.80 2.41
CA LEU A 151 17.06 -4.67 2.05
C LEU A 151 16.73 -3.81 3.28
N MET A 152 16.23 -4.43 4.35
CA MET A 152 15.86 -3.71 5.58
C MET A 152 17.04 -3.01 6.24
N TRP A 153 18.20 -3.68 6.29
CA TRP A 153 19.44 -3.07 6.78
C TRP A 153 19.83 -1.82 5.98
N SER A 154 19.70 -1.89 4.66
CA SER A 154 20.09 -0.80 3.77
C SER A 154 19.11 0.36 3.83
N LEU A 155 17.80 0.08 3.85
CA LEU A 155 16.75 1.08 4.02
C LEU A 155 16.84 1.80 5.37
N GLY A 156 17.16 1.08 6.45
CA GLY A 156 17.37 1.69 7.77
C GLY A 156 18.46 2.76 7.76
N LYS A 157 19.50 2.58 6.93
CA LYS A 157 20.57 3.58 6.75
C LYS A 157 20.17 4.77 5.87
N VAL A 158 19.16 4.62 5.00
CA VAL A 158 18.80 5.64 4.01
C VAL A 158 17.61 6.48 4.49
N LEU A 159 16.53 5.84 4.95
CA LEU A 159 15.32 6.52 5.40
C LEU A 159 15.56 7.32 6.68
N ASN A 160 16.48 6.87 7.54
CA ASN A 160 16.85 7.56 8.78
C ASN A 160 15.63 7.96 9.64
N THR A 161 14.62 7.09 9.68
CA THR A 161 13.46 7.20 10.57
C THR A 161 13.51 6.06 11.60
N PRO A 162 13.02 6.28 12.83
CA PRO A 162 12.95 5.23 13.83
C PRO A 162 11.88 4.16 13.52
N GLU A 163 10.97 4.46 12.59
CA GLU A 163 9.87 3.59 12.20
C GLU A 163 10.32 2.60 11.11
N VAL A 164 9.91 1.35 11.26
CA VAL A 164 10.23 0.31 10.29
C VAL A 164 9.24 0.39 9.13
N ALA A 165 9.75 0.63 7.92
CA ALA A 165 8.91 0.65 6.72
C ALA A 165 8.29 -0.72 6.44
N ARG A 166 7.00 -0.75 6.09
CA ARG A 166 6.31 -1.97 5.64
C ARG A 166 6.81 -2.36 4.26
N VAL A 167 7.24 -3.62 4.13
CA VAL A 167 7.62 -4.25 2.87
C VAL A 167 6.60 -5.30 2.49
N TYR A 168 6.13 -5.27 1.24
CA TYR A 168 5.27 -6.29 0.64
C TYR A 168 6.13 -7.23 -0.21
N ILE A 169 6.05 -8.52 0.08
CA ILE A 169 6.89 -9.54 -0.54
C ILE A 169 6.03 -10.34 -1.51
N GLY A 170 6.40 -10.39 -2.79
CA GLY A 170 5.63 -11.16 -3.75
C GLY A 170 6.17 -11.06 -5.17
N SER A 171 5.34 -11.48 -6.12
CA SER A 171 5.60 -11.40 -7.55
C SER A 171 4.36 -10.87 -8.25
N PHE A 172 4.40 -9.58 -8.54
CA PHE A 172 3.24 -8.79 -8.99
C PHE A 172 3.10 -8.85 -10.51
N TRP A 173 2.73 -10.02 -11.02
CA TRP A 173 2.51 -10.32 -12.43
C TRP A 173 1.51 -11.47 -12.60
N ASP A 174 1.09 -11.74 -13.83
CA ASP A 174 0.13 -12.80 -14.17
C ASP A 174 0.79 -14.14 -14.53
N GLN A 175 2.09 -14.29 -14.28
CA GLN A 175 2.85 -15.49 -14.63
C GLN A 175 2.89 -16.51 -13.48
N PRO A 176 3.00 -17.81 -13.79
CA PRO A 176 3.15 -18.85 -12.77
C PRO A 176 4.37 -18.63 -11.88
N LEU A 177 4.26 -18.98 -10.60
CA LEU A 177 5.37 -18.92 -9.65
C LEU A 177 6.47 -19.92 -10.02
N GLN A 178 7.73 -19.50 -9.97
CA GLN A 178 8.86 -20.42 -10.13
C GLN A 178 9.11 -21.24 -8.86
N PHE A 179 9.23 -20.58 -7.70
CA PHE A 179 9.26 -21.22 -6.39
C PHE A 179 7.97 -20.88 -5.63
N ASP A 180 7.13 -21.88 -5.38
CA ASP A 180 5.80 -21.71 -4.80
C ASP A 180 5.70 -22.04 -3.30
N MET A 181 6.82 -22.44 -2.67
CA MET A 181 6.86 -22.76 -1.23
C MET A 181 6.37 -21.61 -0.33
N ASN A 182 6.48 -20.36 -0.78
CA ASN A 182 6.00 -19.17 -0.06
C ASN A 182 4.73 -18.57 -0.70
N ARG A 183 4.00 -19.30 -1.55
CA ARG A 183 2.81 -18.81 -2.27
C ARG A 183 1.84 -18.06 -1.36
N ARG A 184 1.44 -18.70 -0.25
CA ARG A 184 0.52 -18.10 0.73
C ARG A 184 1.01 -16.76 1.29
N LEU A 185 2.32 -16.62 1.52
CA LEU A 185 2.90 -15.35 1.94
C LEU A 185 2.74 -14.30 0.84
N PHE A 186 3.11 -14.64 -0.40
CA PHE A 186 3.02 -13.71 -1.53
C PHE A 186 1.59 -13.21 -1.74
N GLU A 187 0.61 -14.10 -1.63
CA GLU A 187 -0.78 -13.74 -1.83
C GLU A 187 -1.35 -12.86 -0.71
N LEU A 188 -0.98 -13.14 0.55
CA LEU A 188 -1.38 -12.31 1.68
C LEU A 188 -0.77 -10.90 1.59
N GLU A 189 0.49 -10.80 1.20
CA GLU A 189 1.18 -9.52 1.00
C GLU A 189 0.61 -8.73 -0.18
N GLU A 190 0.27 -9.39 -1.28
CA GLU A 190 -0.41 -8.76 -2.42
C GLU A 190 -1.77 -8.20 -2.00
N GLN A 191 -2.57 -8.98 -1.24
CA GLN A 191 -3.85 -8.54 -0.74
C GLN A 191 -3.73 -7.33 0.21
N ASP A 192 -2.75 -7.35 1.12
CA ASP A 192 -2.49 -6.23 2.02
C ASP A 192 -2.11 -4.96 1.24
N LEU A 193 -1.32 -5.08 0.18
CA LEU A 193 -0.99 -3.95 -0.70
C LEU A 193 -2.24 -3.43 -1.42
N PHE A 194 -3.05 -4.32 -1.99
CA PHE A 194 -4.26 -3.92 -2.72
C PHE A 194 -5.29 -3.25 -1.80
N LYS A 195 -5.46 -3.74 -0.57
CA LYS A 195 -6.28 -3.07 0.44
C LYS A 195 -5.75 -1.66 0.74
N ASP A 196 -4.45 -1.49 0.94
CA ASP A 196 -3.84 -0.16 1.17
C ASP A 196 -4.09 0.79 -0.01
N LEU A 197 -3.99 0.30 -1.25
CA LEU A 197 -4.26 1.08 -2.46
C LEU A 197 -5.74 1.42 -2.63
N GLN A 198 -6.66 0.46 -2.40
CA GLN A 198 -8.11 0.66 -2.49
C GLN A 198 -8.61 1.75 -1.54
N MET A 199 -7.95 1.92 -0.39
CA MET A 199 -8.29 2.96 0.59
C MET A 199 -7.83 4.36 0.19
N LEU A 200 -7.06 4.54 -0.89
CA LEU A 200 -6.51 5.84 -1.27
C LEU A 200 -7.58 6.90 -1.55
N PRO A 201 -8.62 6.68 -2.37
CA PRO A 201 -9.60 7.72 -2.68
C PRO A 201 -10.39 8.11 -1.43
N ARG A 202 -10.79 7.13 -0.62
CA ARG A 202 -11.44 7.34 0.68
C ARG A 202 -10.60 8.23 1.62
N ASN A 203 -9.31 7.95 1.73
CA ASN A 203 -8.41 8.70 2.61
C ASN A 203 -7.88 10.00 2.01
N ALA A 204 -8.29 10.38 0.79
CA ALA A 204 -7.75 11.54 0.09
C ALA A 204 -8.05 12.86 0.82
N ALA A 205 -9.25 13.01 1.40
CA ALA A 205 -9.61 14.20 2.15
C ALA A 205 -8.72 14.41 3.38
N LEU A 206 -8.52 13.36 4.20
CA LEU A 206 -7.62 13.39 5.35
C LEU A 206 -6.19 13.73 4.96
N ARG A 207 -5.69 13.14 3.87
CA ARG A 207 -4.32 13.38 3.41
C ARG A 207 -4.13 14.80 2.87
N LYS A 208 -5.08 15.32 2.09
CA LYS A 208 -5.08 16.73 1.65
C LYS A 208 -5.12 17.70 2.82
N LEU A 209 -5.89 17.37 3.86
CA LEU A 209 -5.94 18.16 5.09
C LEU A 209 -4.58 18.14 5.82
N ASN A 210 -3.94 16.97 5.94
CA ASN A 210 -2.60 16.85 6.52
C ASN A 210 -1.53 17.65 5.73
N ASP A 211 -1.57 17.58 4.40
CA ASP A 211 -0.64 18.35 3.56
C ASP A 211 -0.90 19.86 3.66
N LEU A 212 -2.16 20.28 3.80
CA LEU A 212 -2.50 21.68 4.10
C LEU A 212 -1.95 22.13 5.45
N ILE A 213 -2.03 21.29 6.49
CA ILE A 213 -1.44 21.56 7.82
C ILE A 213 0.08 21.74 7.70
N LYS A 214 0.77 20.78 7.08
CA LYS A 214 2.22 20.82 6.87
C LYS A 214 2.62 22.12 6.15
N ARG A 215 1.91 22.46 5.07
CA ARG A 215 2.16 23.68 4.29
C ARG A 215 1.89 24.96 5.08
N ALA A 216 0.82 25.01 5.86
CA ALA A 216 0.49 26.17 6.68
C ALA A 216 1.56 26.45 7.75
N ARG A 217 2.07 25.40 8.40
CA ARG A 217 3.19 25.51 9.34
C ARG A 217 4.45 26.03 8.65
N LEU A 218 4.85 25.43 7.53
CA LEU A 218 6.02 25.88 6.76
C LEU A 218 5.89 27.35 6.33
N ALA A 219 4.71 27.76 5.86
CA ALA A 219 4.44 29.16 5.47
C ALA A 219 4.56 30.13 6.66
N LYS A 220 4.06 29.74 7.84
CA LYS A 220 4.19 30.49 9.09
C LYS A 220 5.66 30.63 9.51
N VAL A 221 6.43 29.55 9.48
CA VAL A 221 7.88 29.57 9.77
C VAL A 221 8.63 30.48 8.79
N HIS A 222 8.34 30.34 7.50
CA HIS A 222 8.93 31.18 6.46
C HIS A 222 8.63 32.67 6.69
N ALA A 223 7.39 33.01 7.10
CA ALA A 223 7.02 34.39 7.43
C ALA A 223 7.84 34.96 8.59
N TYR A 224 8.09 34.18 9.66
CA TYR A 224 8.96 34.61 10.76
C TYR A 224 10.40 34.85 10.29
N ILE A 225 10.96 33.94 9.49
CA ILE A 225 12.32 34.08 8.98
C ILE A 225 12.47 35.37 8.17
N ILE A 226 11.60 35.58 7.18
CA ILE A 226 11.65 36.77 6.31
C ILE A 226 11.46 38.06 7.12
N ALA A 227 10.55 38.06 8.09
CA ALA A 227 10.33 39.24 8.94
C ALA A 227 11.53 39.54 9.85
N GLN A 228 12.18 38.51 10.41
CA GLN A 228 13.37 38.68 11.24
C GLN A 228 14.55 39.23 10.41
N LEU A 229 14.77 38.69 9.20
CA LEU A 229 15.75 39.22 8.26
C LEU A 229 15.47 40.69 7.94
N LYS A 230 14.21 41.05 7.68
CA LYS A 230 13.81 42.44 7.43
C LYS A 230 14.07 43.34 8.63
N LYS A 231 13.78 42.87 9.85
CA LYS A 231 13.94 43.62 11.11
C LYS A 231 15.41 43.94 11.41
N GLU A 232 16.34 43.06 11.04
CA GLU A 232 17.78 43.25 11.28
C GLU A 232 18.51 44.04 10.18
N MET A 233 17.83 44.36 9.07
CA MET A 233 18.43 45.13 7.99
C MET A 233 18.58 46.62 8.34
N PRO A 234 19.76 47.23 8.09
CA PRO A 234 19.97 48.65 8.32
C PRO A 234 19.22 49.49 7.28
N ALA A 235 18.71 50.66 7.70
CA ALA A 235 17.91 51.54 6.85
C ALA A 235 18.74 52.18 5.72
N VAL A 236 20.00 52.56 5.97
CA VAL A 236 20.76 53.46 5.09
C VAL A 236 22.05 52.84 4.56
N PHE A 237 23.01 52.49 5.42
CA PHE A 237 24.35 52.01 5.03
C PHE A 237 24.64 50.58 5.50
N GLY A 238 25.62 49.91 4.86
CA GLY A 238 26.10 48.58 5.28
C GLY A 238 25.20 47.39 4.91
N LYS A 239 24.23 47.58 4.01
CA LYS A 239 23.21 46.59 3.64
C LYS A 239 23.80 45.29 3.11
N ASP A 240 24.77 45.36 2.20
CA ASP A 240 25.37 44.16 1.58
C ASP A 240 26.20 43.34 2.57
N SER A 241 26.97 44.02 3.43
CA SER A 241 27.72 43.37 4.50
C SER A 241 26.78 42.71 5.49
N LYS A 242 25.70 43.42 5.90
CA LYS A 242 24.71 42.86 6.83
C LYS A 242 23.97 41.68 6.24
N LYS A 243 23.59 41.74 4.95
CA LYS A 243 22.96 40.60 4.25
C LYS A 243 23.85 39.36 4.30
N LYS A 244 25.15 39.49 3.98
CA LYS A 244 26.10 38.37 4.06
C LYS A 244 26.23 37.81 5.48
N GLU A 245 26.30 38.69 6.49
CA GLU A 245 26.30 38.30 7.90
C GLU A 245 25.03 37.51 8.25
N LEU A 246 23.84 38.03 7.91
CA LEU A 246 22.55 37.40 8.20
C LEU A 246 22.40 36.02 7.56
N ILE A 247 22.84 35.86 6.30
CA ILE A 247 22.82 34.56 5.63
C ILE A 247 23.76 33.57 6.35
N SER A 248 24.95 34.00 6.76
CA SER A 248 25.87 33.12 7.51
C SER A 248 25.34 32.71 8.88
N ARG A 249 24.59 33.60 9.55
CA ARG A 249 23.98 33.39 10.88
C ARG A 249 22.57 32.79 10.83
N LEU A 250 22.11 32.35 9.66
CA LEU A 250 20.79 31.75 9.50
C LEU A 250 20.55 30.51 10.41
N PRO A 251 21.54 29.62 10.64
CA PRO A 251 21.36 28.50 11.59
C PRO A 251 21.04 28.97 13.02
N ASP A 252 21.74 30.00 13.49
CA ASP A 252 21.51 30.58 14.82
C ASP A 252 20.14 31.25 14.91
N MET A 253 19.74 31.94 13.84
CA MET A 253 18.42 32.54 13.72
C MET A 253 17.31 31.49 13.78
N PHE A 254 17.48 30.34 13.12
CA PHE A 254 16.51 29.24 13.20
C PHE A 254 16.38 28.74 14.65
N ALA A 255 17.50 28.51 15.34
CA ALA A 255 17.49 28.09 16.74
C ALA A 255 16.90 29.15 17.70
N GLN A 256 17.01 30.45 17.36
CA GLN A 256 16.35 31.52 18.09
C GLN A 256 14.83 31.49 17.86
N LEU A 257 14.38 31.50 16.61
CA LEU A 257 12.96 31.48 16.25
C LEU A 257 12.26 30.23 16.78
N GLN A 258 12.95 29.10 16.79
CA GLN A 258 12.47 27.85 17.37
C GLN A 258 12.09 28.02 18.85
N ARG A 259 12.96 28.66 19.64
CA ARG A 259 12.73 28.89 21.08
C ARG A 259 11.70 29.99 21.32
N GLU A 260 11.77 31.08 20.57
CA GLU A 260 10.89 32.25 20.74
C GLU A 260 9.44 31.93 20.41
N HIS A 261 9.21 31.15 19.36
CA HIS A 261 7.86 30.84 18.86
C HIS A 261 7.41 29.39 19.11
N GLN A 262 8.20 28.58 19.83
CA GLN A 262 7.91 27.18 20.15
C GLN A 262 7.61 26.32 18.91
N ILE A 263 8.44 26.49 17.88
CA ILE A 263 8.29 25.78 16.59
C ILE A 263 9.08 24.46 16.64
N SER A 264 8.57 23.41 16.02
CA SER A 264 9.31 22.14 15.90
C SER A 264 10.49 22.31 14.92
N PRO A 265 11.68 21.69 15.18
CA PRO A 265 12.78 21.68 14.22
C PRO A 265 12.37 21.20 12.82
N GLY A 266 11.41 20.26 12.75
CA GLY A 266 10.95 19.67 11.50
C GLY A 266 10.11 20.61 10.62
N ASP A 267 9.60 21.72 11.16
CA ASP A 267 8.83 22.71 10.40
C ASP A 267 9.73 23.73 9.66
N PHE A 268 11.05 23.72 9.93
CA PHE A 268 12.00 24.62 9.28
C PHE A 268 12.45 24.09 7.90
N PRO A 269 12.64 24.98 6.92
CA PRO A 269 13.19 24.59 5.63
C PRO A 269 14.66 24.16 5.74
N ASN A 270 15.18 23.51 4.71
CA ASN A 270 16.61 23.20 4.63
C ASN A 270 17.44 24.50 4.68
N CYS A 271 18.28 24.62 5.70
CA CYS A 271 19.04 25.84 5.96
C CYS A 271 20.01 26.18 4.82
N LYS A 272 20.74 25.20 4.28
CA LYS A 272 21.69 25.43 3.18
C LYS A 272 20.98 25.92 1.92
N HIS A 273 19.88 25.26 1.56
CA HIS A 273 19.08 25.67 0.41
C HIS A 273 18.52 27.09 0.59
N MET A 274 18.01 27.42 1.79
CA MET A 274 17.53 28.76 2.10
C MET A 274 18.66 29.80 2.00
N GLN A 275 19.87 29.48 2.48
CA GLN A 275 21.04 30.36 2.36
C GLN A 275 21.36 30.67 0.90
N GLU A 276 21.37 29.66 0.02
CA GLU A 276 21.59 29.82 -1.42
C GLU A 276 20.51 30.71 -2.05
N GLN A 277 19.24 30.42 -1.81
CA GLN A 277 18.12 31.21 -2.37
C GLN A 277 18.15 32.68 -1.90
N LEU A 278 18.47 32.93 -0.63
CA LEU A 278 18.54 34.27 -0.06
C LEU A 278 19.68 35.13 -0.65
N GLN A 279 20.73 34.54 -1.21
CA GLN A 279 21.80 35.29 -1.88
C GLN A 279 21.26 36.13 -3.04
N HIS A 280 20.23 35.65 -3.73
CA HIS A 280 19.64 36.29 -4.90
C HIS A 280 18.49 37.26 -4.56
N GLN A 281 18.16 37.44 -3.28
CA GLN A 281 17.03 38.29 -2.84
C GLN A 281 17.48 39.64 -2.31
N ASP A 282 16.65 40.68 -2.47
CA ASP A 282 16.86 42.00 -1.87
C ASP A 282 16.11 42.12 -0.54
N PHE A 283 16.85 42.06 0.57
CA PHE A 283 16.25 42.05 1.91
C PHE A 283 15.58 43.38 2.26
N THR A 284 15.89 44.47 1.55
CA THR A 284 15.21 45.75 1.78
C THR A 284 13.77 45.73 1.31
N LYS A 285 13.43 44.84 0.36
CA LYS A 285 12.07 44.66 -0.17
C LYS A 285 11.23 43.68 0.64
N PHE A 286 11.82 43.00 1.63
CA PHE A 286 11.07 42.11 2.50
C PHE A 286 10.05 42.87 3.34
N ASN A 287 8.95 42.19 3.64
CA ASN A 287 7.88 42.71 4.47
C ASN A 287 8.19 42.49 5.95
N LEU A 288 7.76 43.44 6.78
CA LEU A 288 7.68 43.22 8.22
C LEU A 288 6.58 42.21 8.53
N LEU A 289 6.67 41.60 9.71
CA LEU A 289 5.66 40.66 10.19
C LEU A 289 4.29 41.34 10.25
N LYS A 290 3.26 40.64 9.77
CA LYS A 290 1.86 41.09 9.82
C LYS A 290 1.08 40.18 10.78
N PRO A 291 0.92 40.58 12.06
CA PRO A 291 0.30 39.72 13.08
C PRO A 291 -1.07 39.16 12.69
N LYS A 292 -1.94 40.00 12.09
CA LYS A 292 -3.27 39.59 11.63
C LYS A 292 -3.27 38.41 10.67
N LEU A 293 -2.27 38.30 9.78
CA LEU A 293 -2.17 37.19 8.85
C LEU A 293 -1.76 35.90 9.57
N LEU A 294 -0.88 35.99 10.57
CA LEU A 294 -0.51 34.84 11.40
C LEU A 294 -1.68 34.36 12.25
N GLU A 295 -2.41 35.29 12.88
CA GLU A 295 -3.62 34.99 13.65
C GLU A 295 -4.66 34.23 12.80
N THR A 296 -4.79 34.58 11.51
CA THR A 296 -5.68 33.88 10.57
C THR A 296 -5.24 32.42 10.38
N VAL A 297 -3.94 32.18 10.18
CA VAL A 297 -3.38 30.83 10.02
C VAL A 297 -3.51 30.03 11.31
N ASP A 298 -3.27 30.66 12.45
CA ASP A 298 -3.38 30.02 13.77
C ASP A 298 -4.83 29.66 14.11
N ALA A 299 -5.79 30.53 13.79
CA ALA A 299 -7.21 30.22 13.93
C ALA A 299 -7.63 29.04 13.04
N MET A 300 -7.17 29.01 11.79
CA MET A 300 -7.41 27.90 10.86
C MET A 300 -6.86 26.58 11.42
N LEU A 301 -5.61 26.58 11.91
CA LEU A 301 -4.96 25.40 12.50
C LEU A 301 -5.65 24.93 13.78
N ALA A 302 -6.13 25.85 14.61
CA ALA A 302 -6.71 25.53 15.92
C ALA A 302 -8.19 25.13 15.85
N THR A 303 -8.99 25.76 14.97
CA THR A 303 -10.45 25.63 14.98
C THR A 303 -10.99 25.01 13.68
N ASP A 304 -10.63 25.57 12.52
CA ASP A 304 -11.24 25.14 11.25
C ASP A 304 -10.86 23.71 10.88
N ILE A 305 -9.61 23.31 11.13
CA ILE A 305 -9.14 21.95 10.87
C ILE A 305 -9.84 20.93 11.77
N ALA A 306 -10.06 21.25 13.04
CA ALA A 306 -10.79 20.37 13.95
C ALA A 306 -12.23 20.15 13.46
N ARG A 307 -12.87 21.20 12.92
CA ARG A 307 -14.21 21.10 12.32
C ARG A 307 -14.21 20.20 11.08
N LEU A 308 -13.24 20.37 10.18
CA LEU A 308 -13.12 19.53 8.98
C LEU A 308 -12.89 18.05 9.35
N MET A 309 -12.05 17.77 10.35
CA MET A 309 -11.81 16.41 10.84
C MET A 309 -13.09 15.71 11.35
N GLN A 310 -14.05 16.46 11.88
CA GLN A 310 -15.33 15.90 12.33
C GLN A 310 -16.29 15.57 11.17
N MET A 311 -16.14 16.27 10.04
CA MET A 311 -17.00 16.09 8.86
C MET A 311 -16.58 14.88 8.03
N ILE A 312 -15.28 14.58 7.95
CA ILE A 312 -14.76 13.52 7.08
C ILE A 312 -15.37 12.14 7.38
N PRO A 313 -15.47 11.66 8.65
CA PRO A 313 -16.10 10.38 8.93
C PRO A 313 -17.58 10.30 8.55
N ALA A 314 -18.30 11.42 8.55
CA ALA A 314 -19.71 11.47 8.15
C ALA A 314 -19.84 11.38 6.62
N GLU A 315 -19.01 12.10 5.86
CA GLU A 315 -18.94 12.00 4.40
C GLU A 315 -18.54 10.59 3.94
N GLU A 316 -17.61 9.95 4.65
CA GLU A 316 -17.24 8.55 4.40
C GLU A 316 -18.39 7.57 4.64
N ARG A 317 -19.24 7.81 5.66
CA ARG A 317 -20.39 6.93 5.94
C ARG A 317 -21.52 7.11 4.94
N GLU A 318 -21.76 8.36 4.52
CA GLU A 318 -22.79 8.67 3.52
C GLU A 318 -22.43 8.12 2.13
N SER A 319 -21.16 8.21 1.72
CA SER A 319 -20.70 7.66 0.44
C SER A 319 -20.80 6.12 0.40
N VAL A 320 -20.50 5.43 1.51
CA VAL A 320 -20.68 3.97 1.63
C VAL A 320 -22.16 3.57 1.60
N GLN A 321 -23.06 4.35 2.24
CA GLN A 321 -24.50 4.04 2.26
C GLN A 321 -25.20 4.24 0.91
N LYS A 322 -24.68 5.14 0.06
CA LYS A 322 -25.29 5.44 -1.25
C LYS A 322 -24.87 4.47 -2.37
N ASN A 323 -24.04 3.45 -2.10
CA ASN A 323 -23.46 2.57 -3.13
C ASN A 323 -22.85 3.37 -4.31
N GLU A 324 -22.42 4.60 -4.06
CA GLU A 324 -21.71 5.36 -5.08
C GLU A 324 -20.30 4.75 -5.16
N ALA A 325 -19.99 4.11 -6.29
CA ALA A 325 -18.66 3.57 -6.62
C ALA A 325 -17.53 4.62 -6.55
N ASN A 326 -17.84 5.87 -6.21
CA ASN A 326 -16.96 7.04 -6.18
C ASN A 326 -15.89 7.01 -5.07
N GLY A 327 -15.91 6.04 -4.14
CA GLY A 327 -14.99 6.04 -2.99
C GLY A 327 -13.89 4.97 -2.99
N ASN A 328 -14.09 3.84 -3.69
CA ASN A 328 -13.17 2.71 -3.67
C ASN A 328 -12.71 2.38 -5.09
N ILE A 329 -11.43 2.01 -5.22
CA ILE A 329 -10.91 1.48 -6.48
C ILE A 329 -11.65 0.19 -6.82
N HIS A 330 -12.25 0.16 -8.00
CA HIS A 330 -13.00 -0.98 -8.53
C HIS A 330 -12.41 -1.41 -9.88
N GLY A 331 -12.75 -2.62 -10.32
CA GLY A 331 -12.23 -3.26 -11.53
C GLY A 331 -10.76 -3.71 -11.47
N GLY A 332 -10.32 -4.34 -12.56
CA GLY A 332 -8.94 -4.78 -12.73
C GLY A 332 -8.51 -5.85 -11.72
N ALA A 333 -7.25 -5.78 -11.27
CA ALA A 333 -6.69 -6.74 -10.30
C ALA A 333 -7.37 -6.70 -8.92
N PHE A 334 -8.20 -5.69 -8.66
CA PHE A 334 -8.88 -5.48 -7.38
C PHE A 334 -10.18 -6.28 -7.23
N GLU A 335 -10.77 -6.77 -8.33
CA GLU A 335 -12.07 -7.47 -8.34
C GLU A 335 -11.98 -9.00 -8.42
N GLY A 336 -10.78 -9.59 -8.50
CA GLY A 336 -10.62 -11.03 -8.73
C GLY A 336 -10.07 -11.85 -7.56
N TYR A 337 -9.52 -11.21 -6.53
CA TYR A 337 -8.67 -11.94 -5.57
C TYR A 337 -9.44 -12.84 -4.59
N THR A 338 -10.70 -12.50 -4.28
CA THR A 338 -11.55 -13.28 -3.37
C THR A 338 -12.47 -14.28 -4.08
N GLU A 339 -12.75 -14.08 -5.36
CA GLU A 339 -13.72 -14.90 -6.12
C GLU A 339 -13.09 -15.82 -7.17
N SER A 340 -11.81 -15.62 -7.52
CA SER A 340 -11.11 -16.51 -8.44
C SER A 340 -11.06 -17.95 -7.90
N PRO A 341 -11.25 -18.97 -8.76
CA PRO A 341 -10.99 -20.38 -8.41
C PRO A 341 -9.52 -20.65 -8.04
N PHE A 342 -8.64 -19.66 -8.17
CA PHE A 342 -7.22 -19.70 -7.78
C PHE A 342 -6.85 -18.72 -6.65
N GLY A 343 -7.83 -18.12 -5.96
CA GLY A 343 -7.59 -17.21 -4.83
C GLY A 343 -7.05 -17.90 -3.56
N VAL A 344 -6.65 -17.11 -2.57
CA VAL A 344 -6.05 -17.60 -1.31
C VAL A 344 -6.97 -18.57 -0.59
N GLY A 345 -6.45 -19.77 -0.27
CA GLY A 345 -7.22 -20.83 0.39
C GLY A 345 -8.06 -21.70 -0.55
N ARG A 346 -7.98 -21.49 -1.87
CA ARG A 346 -8.50 -22.42 -2.88
C ARG A 346 -7.60 -23.66 -2.96
N GLY A 347 -8.19 -24.86 -2.91
CA GLY A 347 -7.44 -26.13 -2.98
C GLY A 347 -6.75 -26.56 -1.67
N GLU A 348 -6.87 -25.78 -0.60
CA GLU A 348 -6.33 -26.10 0.72
C GLU A 348 -7.45 -26.06 1.79
N GLY A 349 -7.24 -26.77 2.91
CA GLY A 349 -8.19 -26.79 4.01
C GLY A 349 -9.61 -27.20 3.57
N ALA A 350 -10.60 -26.37 3.88
CA ALA A 350 -12.01 -26.63 3.56
C ALA A 350 -12.38 -26.41 2.08
N ASP A 351 -11.43 -25.95 1.25
CA ASP A 351 -11.61 -25.80 -0.20
C ASP A 351 -10.81 -26.83 -1.01
N ALA A 352 -10.16 -27.78 -0.31
CA ALA A 352 -9.47 -28.90 -0.94
C ALA A 352 -10.45 -29.76 -1.75
N GLY A 353 -10.08 -30.08 -2.99
CA GLY A 353 -10.93 -30.82 -3.94
C GLY A 353 -12.12 -30.03 -4.50
N ARG A 354 -12.21 -28.71 -4.28
CA ARG A 354 -13.21 -27.89 -4.97
C ARG A 354 -12.98 -27.94 -6.50
N GLY A 355 -13.97 -28.46 -7.22
CA GLY A 355 -13.93 -28.60 -8.69
C GLY A 355 -13.41 -29.95 -9.17
N GLU A 356 -13.00 -30.83 -8.27
CA GLU A 356 -12.72 -32.23 -8.59
C GLU A 356 -14.02 -33.03 -8.68
N HIS A 357 -14.05 -34.04 -9.56
CA HIS A 357 -15.21 -34.93 -9.70
C HIS A 357 -15.34 -35.91 -8.53
N GLU A 358 -14.21 -36.25 -7.90
CA GLU A 358 -14.15 -37.18 -6.78
C GLU A 358 -14.24 -36.43 -5.45
N TRP A 359 -14.82 -37.08 -4.43
CA TRP A 359 -14.93 -36.48 -3.10
C TRP A 359 -13.56 -36.49 -2.42
N VAL A 360 -13.03 -35.32 -2.05
CA VAL A 360 -11.67 -35.18 -1.49
C VAL A 360 -11.39 -36.05 -0.27
N VAL A 361 -12.44 -36.39 0.49
CA VAL A 361 -12.35 -37.24 1.69
C VAL A 361 -12.12 -38.72 1.33
N GLU A 362 -12.48 -39.15 0.11
CA GLU A 362 -12.33 -40.52 -0.37
C GLU A 362 -10.86 -40.98 -0.34
N ALA A 363 -9.92 -40.06 -0.61
CA ALA A 363 -8.47 -40.32 -0.57
C ALA A 363 -7.95 -40.79 0.82
N GLY A 364 -8.63 -40.39 1.91
CA GLY A 364 -8.28 -40.79 3.29
C GLY A 364 -9.26 -41.79 3.91
N LYS A 365 -10.29 -42.21 3.17
CA LYS A 365 -11.44 -42.94 3.70
C LYS A 365 -11.09 -44.29 4.30
N TYR A 366 -10.09 -44.99 3.79
CA TYR A 366 -9.64 -46.26 4.37
C TYR A 366 -9.26 -46.15 5.86
N GLU A 367 -8.53 -45.09 6.24
CA GLU A 367 -8.15 -44.85 7.64
C GLU A 367 -9.37 -44.47 8.50
N TYR A 368 -10.28 -43.70 7.91
CA TYR A 368 -11.50 -43.26 8.59
C TYR A 368 -12.48 -44.43 8.80
N ASP A 369 -12.62 -45.33 7.83
CA ASP A 369 -13.47 -46.52 7.92
C ASP A 369 -12.94 -47.52 8.97
N ASP A 370 -11.62 -47.71 9.06
CA ASP A 370 -11.01 -48.53 10.12
C ASP A 370 -11.28 -47.94 11.52
N SER A 371 -11.19 -46.61 11.65
CA SER A 371 -11.53 -45.94 12.91
C SER A 371 -13.04 -46.01 13.22
N PHE A 372 -13.90 -45.93 12.20
CA PHE A 372 -15.35 -46.06 12.33
C PHE A 372 -15.75 -47.45 12.82
N ALA A 373 -15.17 -48.50 12.24
CA ALA A 373 -15.44 -49.89 12.62
C ALA A 373 -15.10 -50.16 14.10
N LYS A 374 -14.00 -49.58 14.60
CA LYS A 374 -13.57 -49.70 16.01
C LYS A 374 -14.54 -49.06 17.01
N LEU A 375 -15.40 -48.15 16.56
CA LEU A 375 -16.43 -47.50 17.39
C LEU A 375 -17.71 -48.34 17.53
N ASN A 376 -17.75 -49.54 16.95
CA ASN A 376 -18.87 -50.48 17.00
C ASN A 376 -20.20 -49.86 16.52
N PRO A 377 -20.31 -49.47 15.24
CA PRO A 377 -21.52 -48.89 14.69
C PRO A 377 -22.71 -49.84 14.80
N VAL A 378 -23.88 -49.30 15.14
CA VAL A 378 -25.15 -50.03 15.20
C VAL A 378 -25.98 -49.59 14.01
N ASN A 379 -26.42 -50.54 13.17
CA ASN A 379 -27.13 -50.26 11.91
C ASN A 379 -26.38 -49.29 10.98
N GLY A 380 -25.04 -49.38 10.95
CA GLY A 380 -24.20 -48.54 10.10
C GLY A 380 -24.02 -47.10 10.58
N LYS A 381 -24.43 -46.77 11.82
CA LYS A 381 -24.25 -45.45 12.43
C LYS A 381 -23.62 -45.54 13.82
N ILE A 382 -22.87 -44.50 14.21
CA ILE A 382 -22.34 -44.31 15.56
C ILE A 382 -23.14 -43.23 16.30
N SER A 383 -23.32 -43.40 17.61
CA SER A 383 -24.00 -42.39 18.44
C SER A 383 -23.13 -41.16 18.64
N GLY A 384 -23.75 -39.99 18.82
CA GLY A 384 -23.02 -38.75 19.12
C GLY A 384 -22.17 -38.81 20.40
N ALA A 385 -22.53 -39.65 21.38
CA ALA A 385 -21.70 -39.88 22.57
C ALA A 385 -20.39 -40.61 22.22
N ALA A 386 -20.46 -41.65 21.37
CA ALA A 386 -19.29 -42.41 20.93
C ALA A 386 -18.37 -41.55 20.06
N ALA A 387 -18.95 -40.85 19.08
CA ALA A 387 -18.21 -39.92 18.21
C ALA A 387 -17.53 -38.81 19.00
N LYS A 388 -18.24 -38.16 19.94
CA LYS A 388 -17.69 -37.11 20.79
C LYS A 388 -16.50 -37.62 21.64
N SER A 389 -16.62 -38.81 22.21
CA SER A 389 -15.54 -39.41 23.00
C SER A 389 -14.25 -39.60 22.20
N GLU A 390 -14.39 -39.91 20.90
CA GLU A 390 -13.24 -40.07 20.00
C GLU A 390 -12.70 -38.71 19.54
N MET A 391 -13.57 -37.80 19.11
CA MET A 391 -13.20 -36.46 18.63
C MET A 391 -12.41 -35.65 19.67
N VAL A 392 -12.70 -35.80 20.97
CA VAL A 392 -11.99 -35.10 22.06
C VAL A 392 -10.49 -35.49 22.11
N LYS A 393 -10.11 -36.67 21.62
CA LYS A 393 -8.71 -37.11 21.59
C LYS A 393 -7.83 -36.28 20.65
N SER A 394 -8.44 -35.56 19.70
CA SER A 394 -7.75 -34.60 18.82
C SER A 394 -7.15 -33.39 19.56
N LYS A 395 -7.51 -33.18 20.84
CA LYS A 395 -7.08 -32.05 21.68
C LYS A 395 -7.52 -30.67 21.17
N LEU A 396 -8.49 -30.62 20.24
CA LEU A 396 -9.09 -29.37 19.81
C LEU A 396 -10.07 -28.82 20.87
N PRO A 397 -10.27 -27.48 20.95
CA PRO A 397 -11.24 -26.88 21.86
C PRO A 397 -12.67 -27.40 21.62
N ASN A 398 -13.46 -27.56 22.70
CA ASN A 398 -14.86 -28.03 22.59
C ASN A 398 -15.73 -27.16 21.68
N THR A 399 -15.44 -25.86 21.57
CA THR A 399 -16.12 -24.94 20.64
C THR A 399 -15.88 -25.31 19.19
N VAL A 400 -14.66 -25.74 18.85
CA VAL A 400 -14.27 -26.22 17.53
C VAL A 400 -14.89 -27.57 17.24
N LEU A 401 -14.81 -28.53 18.17
CA LEU A 401 -15.42 -29.85 18.00
C LEU A 401 -16.95 -29.77 17.83
N SER A 402 -17.60 -28.84 18.52
CA SER A 402 -19.03 -28.57 18.34
C SER A 402 -19.34 -28.03 16.94
N LYS A 403 -18.44 -27.23 16.35
CA LYS A 403 -18.57 -26.74 14.97
C LYS A 403 -18.36 -27.89 13.97
N VAL A 404 -17.35 -28.75 14.17
CA VAL A 404 -17.13 -29.94 13.35
C VAL A 404 -18.37 -30.85 13.35
N TRP A 405 -18.92 -31.15 14.53
CA TRP A 405 -20.12 -31.98 14.66
C TRP A 405 -21.28 -31.43 13.81
N LYS A 406 -21.57 -30.13 13.95
CA LYS A 406 -22.65 -29.46 13.21
C LYS A 406 -22.46 -29.47 11.69
N LEU A 407 -21.22 -29.56 11.23
CA LEU A 407 -20.90 -29.62 9.80
C LEU A 407 -20.90 -31.06 9.27
N ALA A 408 -20.56 -32.04 10.11
CA ALA A 408 -20.44 -33.45 9.73
C ALA A 408 -21.78 -34.21 9.80
N ASP A 409 -22.65 -33.87 10.75
CA ASP A 409 -24.02 -34.41 10.88
C ASP A 409 -24.93 -33.72 9.84
N VAL A 410 -24.85 -34.18 8.59
CA VAL A 410 -25.45 -33.53 7.41
C VAL A 410 -26.96 -33.76 7.40
N ASP A 411 -27.41 -34.98 7.74
CA ASP A 411 -28.84 -35.32 7.81
C ASP A 411 -29.50 -34.93 9.14
N ARG A 412 -28.70 -34.47 10.12
CA ARG A 412 -29.15 -33.95 11.43
C ARG A 412 -29.91 -34.97 12.25
N ASP A 413 -29.59 -36.24 12.11
CA ASP A 413 -30.23 -37.31 12.88
C ASP A 413 -29.59 -37.55 14.26
N GLY A 414 -28.51 -36.82 14.56
CA GLY A 414 -27.80 -36.89 15.85
C GLY A 414 -26.87 -38.10 15.98
N MET A 415 -26.67 -38.83 14.88
CA MET A 415 -25.74 -39.93 14.72
C MET A 415 -24.81 -39.63 13.53
N LEU A 416 -23.76 -40.42 13.35
CA LEU A 416 -22.89 -40.29 12.16
C LEU A 416 -22.82 -41.64 11.47
N ASP A 417 -23.08 -41.68 10.17
CA ASP A 417 -22.71 -42.82 9.33
C ASP A 417 -21.22 -42.79 8.96
N ALA A 418 -20.77 -43.76 8.16
CA ALA A 418 -19.37 -43.89 7.77
C ALA A 418 -18.85 -42.67 6.98
N GLU A 419 -19.67 -42.09 6.09
CA GLU A 419 -19.24 -40.93 5.30
C GLU A 419 -19.22 -39.66 6.15
N GLU A 420 -20.20 -39.49 7.05
CA GLU A 420 -20.20 -38.37 8.00
C GLU A 420 -19.05 -38.44 9.00
N TRP A 421 -18.68 -39.64 9.43
CA TRP A 421 -17.51 -39.86 10.26
C TRP A 421 -16.20 -39.53 9.52
N ALA A 422 -16.09 -39.93 8.25
CA ALA A 422 -14.97 -39.57 7.39
C ALA A 422 -14.88 -38.04 7.22
N LEU A 423 -16.00 -37.36 7.00
CA LEU A 423 -16.08 -35.91 6.93
C LEU A 423 -15.65 -35.24 8.25
N ALA A 424 -16.11 -35.75 9.40
CA ALA A 424 -15.72 -35.23 10.71
C ALA A 424 -14.20 -35.31 10.94
N ASN A 425 -13.57 -36.43 10.59
CA ASN A 425 -12.13 -36.60 10.71
C ASN A 425 -11.35 -35.73 9.74
N HIS A 426 -11.84 -35.56 8.51
CA HIS A 426 -11.26 -34.65 7.54
C HIS A 426 -11.28 -33.19 8.02
N LEU A 427 -12.41 -32.72 8.57
CA LEU A 427 -12.52 -31.38 9.17
C LEU A 427 -11.60 -31.20 10.39
N ILE A 428 -11.43 -32.23 11.22
CA ILE A 428 -10.47 -32.22 12.33
C ILE A 428 -9.04 -32.08 11.78
N LYS A 429 -8.69 -32.83 10.73
CA LYS A 429 -7.38 -32.76 10.07
C LYS A 429 -7.11 -31.36 9.53
N ILE A 430 -8.05 -30.78 8.79
CA ILE A 430 -8.00 -29.38 8.29
C ILE A 430 -7.66 -28.42 9.43
N LYS A 431 -8.30 -28.58 10.59
CA LYS A 431 -8.08 -27.68 11.73
C LYS A 431 -6.74 -27.90 12.43
N ILE A 432 -6.26 -29.15 12.50
CA ILE A 432 -4.94 -29.49 13.02
C ILE A 432 -3.82 -28.93 12.13
N GLU A 433 -4.02 -28.91 10.82
CA GLU A 433 -3.11 -28.33 9.82
C GLU A 433 -3.10 -26.78 9.83
N GLY A 434 -3.93 -26.16 10.68
CA GLY A 434 -3.94 -24.70 10.89
C GLY A 434 -4.91 -23.94 9.98
N HIS A 435 -5.79 -24.63 9.26
CA HIS A 435 -6.84 -23.99 8.46
C HIS A 435 -8.11 -23.77 9.28
N ASP A 436 -8.90 -22.77 8.92
CA ASP A 436 -10.17 -22.50 9.58
C ASP A 436 -11.32 -23.34 9.01
N LEU A 437 -12.23 -23.73 9.90
CA LEU A 437 -13.43 -24.48 9.52
C LEU A 437 -14.45 -23.54 8.85
N PRO A 438 -15.12 -23.99 7.78
CA PRO A 438 -16.08 -23.18 7.06
C PRO A 438 -17.31 -22.90 7.95
N ASN A 439 -18.04 -21.81 7.69
CA ASN A 439 -19.25 -21.49 8.47
C ASN A 439 -20.45 -22.35 8.05
N THR A 440 -20.46 -22.78 6.80
CA THR A 440 -21.43 -23.70 6.19
C THR A 440 -20.65 -24.76 5.42
N LEU A 441 -21.17 -26.00 5.35
CA LEU A 441 -20.48 -27.07 4.63
C LEU A 441 -20.51 -26.77 3.12
N PRO A 442 -19.35 -26.64 2.45
CA PRO A 442 -19.29 -26.47 0.99
C PRO A 442 -19.81 -27.70 0.26
N GLU A 443 -20.43 -27.50 -0.91
CA GLU A 443 -21.07 -28.57 -1.70
C GLU A 443 -20.13 -29.73 -2.04
N HIS A 444 -18.88 -29.43 -2.41
CA HIS A 444 -17.88 -30.43 -2.75
C HIS A 444 -17.43 -31.30 -1.54
N LEU A 445 -17.63 -30.82 -0.30
CA LEU A 445 -17.37 -31.60 0.91
C LEU A 445 -18.59 -32.43 1.37
N ILE A 446 -19.78 -32.22 0.79
CA ILE A 446 -20.96 -33.02 1.11
C ILE A 446 -20.72 -34.48 0.67
N PRO A 447 -20.95 -35.46 1.56
CA PRO A 447 -20.87 -36.88 1.22
C PRO A 447 -21.68 -37.21 -0.04
N PRO A 448 -21.13 -37.99 -0.99
CA PRO A 448 -21.81 -38.29 -2.25
C PRO A 448 -23.23 -38.81 -2.07
N SER A 449 -23.48 -39.66 -1.07
CA SER A 449 -24.81 -40.21 -0.77
C SER A 449 -25.84 -39.17 -0.31
N LYS A 450 -25.39 -37.98 0.13
CA LYS A 450 -26.24 -36.93 0.72
C LYS A 450 -26.40 -35.68 -0.17
N ARG A 451 -25.85 -35.69 -1.39
CA ARG A 451 -25.90 -34.54 -2.33
C ARG A 451 -27.28 -34.29 -2.95
N GLU A 452 -28.13 -35.31 -3.07
CA GLU A 452 -29.44 -35.17 -3.74
C GLU A 452 -30.56 -34.61 -2.83
N GLY A 453 -30.34 -34.53 -1.51
CA GLY A 453 -31.33 -34.03 -0.54
C GLY A 453 -31.30 -32.52 -0.26
N THR A 454 -30.28 -31.79 -0.74
CA THR A 454 -30.09 -30.35 -0.45
C THR A 454 -30.70 -29.42 -1.50
N SER A 455 -31.11 -29.93 -2.65
CA SER A 455 -31.72 -29.13 -3.73
C SER A 455 -33.21 -28.80 -3.48
N GLU A 456 -33.89 -29.47 -2.55
CA GLU A 456 -35.34 -29.25 -2.30
C GLU A 456 -35.64 -28.26 -1.16
N LEU A 457 -34.64 -27.74 -0.45
CA LEU A 457 -34.84 -26.79 0.66
C LEU A 457 -34.54 -25.31 0.31
N ALA A 458 -34.34 -25.02 -0.98
CA ALA A 458 -34.11 -23.66 -1.49
C ALA A 458 -35.05 -23.30 -2.65
N SER A 459 -36.32 -23.74 -2.58
CA SER A 459 -37.41 -23.29 -3.46
C SER A 459 -38.45 -22.50 -2.68
#